data_AF-A0A4U6XTY9-F1
#
_entry.id   AF-A0A4U6XTY9-F1
#
_cell.length_a   1.000
_cell.length_b   1.000
_cell.length_c   1.000
_cell.angle_alpha   90.00
_cell.angle_beta   90.00
_cell.angle_gamma   90.00
#
_symmetry.space_group_name_H-M   'P 1'
#
loop_
_entity.id
_entity.type
_entity.pdbx_description
1 polymer ?
#
loop_
_entity_poly.entity_id
_entity_poly.type
_entity_poly.pdbx_seq_one_letter_code
_entity_poly.pdbx_strand_id
1 'polypeptide(L)' 'MAKTSIVWGDYKTDNVLIDRDDNAWMADFGGGYIIMWVDKEQAGTPAGDAQDSAKILDMIR' A
#
# COMPACT_ATOMS: atom_id res chain seq x y z
N MET A 1 -17.56 0.59 -17.57
CA MET A 1 -17.26 -0.05 -16.28
C MET A 1 -17.10 1.07 -15.26
N ALA A 2 -17.82 1.01 -14.13
CA ALA A 2 -17.63 2.01 -13.06
C ALA A 2 -16.21 1.85 -12.50
N LYS A 3 -15.48 2.95 -12.37
CA LYS A 3 -14.13 2.95 -11.83
C LYS A 3 -14.24 2.86 -10.31
N THR A 4 -14.12 1.65 -9.76
CA THR A 4 -13.98 1.47 -8.31
C THR A 4 -12.59 1.92 -7.90
N SER A 5 -12.51 2.85 -6.94
CA SER A 5 -11.25 3.14 -6.27
C SER A 5 -10.87 1.92 -5.44
N ILE A 6 -9.80 1.23 -5.85
CA ILE A 6 -9.21 0.16 -5.05
C ILE A 6 -8.26 0.82 -4.06
N VAL A 7 -8.39 0.44 -2.79
CA VAL A 7 -7.49 0.81 -1.69
C VAL A 7 -6.77 -0.46 -1.28
N TRP A 8 -5.45 -0.39 -1.14
CA TRP A 8 -4.64 -1.49 -0.65
C TRP A 8 -4.76 -1.61 0.87
N GLY A 9 -4.51 -0.52 1.61
CA GLY A 9 -4.79 -0.43 3.04
C GLY A 9 -3.78 -1.10 3.98
N ASP A 10 -2.86 -1.93 3.47
CA ASP A 10 -1.75 -2.51 4.22
C ASP A 10 -0.44 -2.47 3.41
N TYR A 11 0.03 -1.25 3.12
CA TYR A 11 1.17 -1.04 2.24
C TYR A 11 2.49 -1.49 2.90
N LYS A 12 3.04 -2.63 2.45
CA LYS A 12 4.29 -3.21 2.94
C LYS A 12 5.03 -3.92 1.81
N THR A 13 6.36 -3.84 1.80
CA THR A 13 7.18 -4.62 0.85
C THR A 13 6.99 -6.13 1.02
N ASP A 14 6.69 -6.58 2.25
CA ASP A 14 6.41 -7.98 2.56
C ASP A 14 5.12 -8.49 1.89
N ASN A 15 4.22 -7.57 1.51
CA ASN A 15 2.98 -7.84 0.80
C ASN A 15 3.14 -7.72 -0.74
N VAL A 16 4.37 -7.57 -1.23
CA VAL A 16 4.69 -7.58 -2.67
C VAL A 16 5.30 -8.94 -3.04
N LEU A 17 4.66 -9.61 -3.99
CA LEU A 17 5.16 -10.85 -4.59
C LEU A 17 5.83 -10.55 -5.92
N ILE A 18 6.96 -11.21 -6.21
CA ILE A 18 7.61 -11.17 -7.52
C ILE A 18 7.35 -12.51 -8.21
N ASP A 19 6.77 -12.47 -9.41
CA ASP A 19 6.53 -13.67 -10.20
C ASP A 19 7.77 -14.11 -11.00
N ARG A 20 7.65 -15.17 -11.80
CA ARG A 20 8.77 -15.73 -12.57
C ARG A 20 9.20 -14.85 -13.74
N ASP A 21 8.38 -13.89 -14.12
CA ASP A 21 8.62 -12.95 -15.22
C ASP A 21 9.04 -11.57 -14.66
N ASP A 22 9.48 -11.52 -13.40
CA ASP A 22 9.90 -10.31 -12.66
C ASP A 22 8.80 -9.25 -12.49
N ASN A 23 7.51 -9.62 -12.63
CA ASN A 23 6.42 -8.68 -12.34
C ASN A 23 6.13 -8.62 -10.84
N ALA A 24 5.88 -7.42 -10.35
CA ALA A 24 5.44 -7.18 -8.98
C ALA A 24 3.91 -7.27 -8.86
N TRP A 25 3.44 -8.05 -7.89
CA TRP A 25 2.03 -8.25 -7.56
C TRP A 25 1.75 -7.77 -6.13
N MET A 26 0.71 -6.96 -5.96
CA MET A 26 0.22 -6.54 -4.65
C MET A 26 -0.69 -7.62 -4.06
N ALA A 27 -0.43 -8.01 -2.81
CA ALA A 27 -1.23 -8.97 -2.06
C ALA A 27 -1.69 -8.38 -0.71
N ASP A 28 -2.56 -9.10 -0.01
CA ASP A 28 -3.02 -8.75 1.34
C ASP A 28 -3.68 -7.36 1.46
N PHE A 29 -4.86 -7.23 0.86
CA PHE A 29 -5.68 -6.02 0.97
C PHE A 29 -6.39 -5.97 2.32
N GLY A 30 -6.38 -4.82 3.00
CA GLY A 30 -7.01 -4.65 4.31
C GLY A 30 -5.98 -4.51 5.44
N GLY A 31 -5.86 -5.48 6.34
CA GLY A 31 -4.75 -5.54 7.31
C GLY A 31 -4.78 -4.58 8.52
N GLY A 32 -5.48 -3.44 8.43
CA GLY A 32 -5.68 -2.52 9.55
C GLY A 32 -4.77 -1.29 9.50
N TYR A 33 -4.47 -0.70 10.67
CA TYR A 33 -3.78 0.58 10.77
C TYR A 33 -2.57 0.48 11.70
N ILE A 34 -1.38 0.82 11.21
CA ILE A 34 -0.17 0.97 12.04
C ILE A 34 0.12 2.46 12.21
N ILE A 35 0.02 2.94 13.45
CA ILE A 35 -0.05 4.38 13.81
C ILE A 35 1.13 5.24 13.35
N MET A 36 2.26 4.64 12.98
CA MET A 36 3.47 5.35 12.55
C MET A 36 3.61 5.49 11.03
N TRP A 37 2.79 4.76 10.26
CA TRP A 37 2.95 4.65 8.80
C TRP A 37 2.01 5.56 8.04
N VAL A 38 0.75 5.65 8.44
CA VAL A 38 -0.23 6.52 7.81
C VAL A 38 -0.87 7.44 8.85
N ASP A 39 -1.35 8.61 8.42
CA ASP A 39 -2.19 9.43 9.28
C ASP A 39 -3.48 8.65 9.55
N LYS A 40 -3.95 8.66 10.81
CA LYS A 40 -5.10 7.83 11.23
C LYS A 40 -6.35 8.13 10.41
N GLU A 41 -6.52 9.39 10.05
CA GLU A 41 -7.63 9.91 9.25
C GLU A 41 -7.57 9.48 7.78
N GLN A 42 -6.39 9.07 7.31
CA GLN A 42 -6.16 8.63 5.93
C GLN A 42 -6.11 7.10 5.79
N ALA A 43 -6.13 6.36 6.90
CA ALA A 43 -6.13 4.90 6.90
C ALA A 43 -7.32 4.34 6.09
N GLY A 44 -7.06 3.38 5.21
CA GLY A 44 -8.09 2.78 4.36
C GLY A 44 -8.60 3.71 3.25
N THR A 45 -7.81 4.71 2.85
CA THR A 45 -8.12 5.60 1.72
C THR A 45 -7.00 5.57 0.67
N PRO A 46 -7.28 5.96 -0.59
CA PRO A 46 -6.22 6.07 -1.60
C PRO A 46 -5.13 7.09 -1.24
N ALA A 47 -5.47 8.13 -0.46
CA ALA A 47 -4.49 9.10 0.03
C ALA A 47 -3.55 8.48 1.08
N GLY A 48 -4.07 7.58 1.91
CA GLY A 48 -3.28 6.79 2.84
C GLY A 48 -2.27 5.88 2.13
N ASP A 49 -2.72 5.14 1.10
CA ASP A 49 -1.82 4.31 0.29
C ASP A 49 -0.69 5.15 -0.35
N ALA A 50 -1.01 6.35 -0.83
CA ALA A 50 -0.02 7.27 -1.38
C ALA A 50 0.99 7.73 -0.31
N GLN A 51 0.52 8.06 0.90
CA GLN A 51 1.39 8.44 2.02
C GLN A 51 2.36 7.33 2.41
N ASP A 52 1.87 6.09 2.54
CA ASP A 52 2.72 4.94 2.87
C ASP A 52 3.75 4.68 1.77
N SER A 53 3.32 4.72 0.51
CA SER A 53 4.22 4.50 -0.64
C SER A 53 5.37 5.51 -0.68
N ALA A 54 5.10 6.78 -0.35
CA ALA A 54 6.12 7.82 -0.29
C ALA A 54 7.15 7.56 0.82
N LYS A 55 6.73 7.09 1.99
CA LYS A 55 7.64 6.74 3.09
C LYS A 55 8.57 5.60 2.73
N ILE A 56 8.04 4.53 2.10
CA ILE A 56 8.88 3.42 1.64
C ILE A 56 9.89 3.92 0.61
N LEU A 57 9.46 4.75 -0.34
CA LEU A 57 10.34 5.31 -1.36
C LEU A 57 11.46 6.16 -0.76
N ASP A 58 11.19 6.93 0.29
CA ASP A 58 12.21 7.72 1.01
C ASP A 58 13.21 6.84 1.75
N MET A 59 12.82 5.65 2.22
CA MET A 59 13.71 4.72 2.92
C MET A 59 14.66 3.95 1.98
N ILE A 60 14.31 3.81 0.70
CA ILE A 60 15.09 3.06 -0.29
C ILE A 60 15.94 3.97 -1.20
N ARG A 61 15.95 5.28 -0.93
CA ARG A 61 16.85 6.26 -1.57
C ARG A 61 18.21 6.30 -0.87
#